data_AF-A0A963PN87-F1
#
_entry.id   AF-A0A963PN87-F1
#
_cell.length_a   1.000
_cell.length_b   1.000
_cell.length_c   1.000
_cell.angle_alpha   90.00
_cell.angle_beta   90.00
_cell.angle_gamma   90.00
#
_symmetry.space_group_name_H-M   'P 1'
#
loop_
_entity.id
_entity.type
_entity.pdbx_description
1 polymer ?
#
loop_
_entity_poly.entity_id
_entity_poly.type
_entity_poly.pdbx_seq_one_letter_code
_entity_poly.pdbx_strand_id
1 'polypeptide(L)'
;MSRLAQSQSHPRPLHPRINAPAWLRCCSLPAAALLVALGGCASDAWKPNPTYDTFLNKVDKNCGTMRIGEVTISQLMNPGSNLYSAYFVDMTSRFDLGRISTEDYVEGISTTFTTIRDTAGIRCIVAQKNP
;
A
#
# COMPACT_ATOMS: atom_id res chain seq x y z
N MET A 1 -65.22 20.11 -41.01
CA MET A 1 -66.01 21.13 -40.30
C MET A 1 -66.01 20.67 -38.84
N SER A 2 -65.30 21.24 -37.86
CA SER A 2 -65.04 22.64 -37.52
C SER A 2 -63.68 22.82 -36.82
N ARG A 3 -63.21 24.06 -36.76
CA ARG A 3 -61.90 24.57 -36.32
C ARG A 3 -62.08 25.49 -35.08
N LEU A 4 -60.98 25.71 -34.33
CA LEU A 4 -60.66 26.80 -33.36
C LEU A 4 -61.27 26.64 -31.95
N ALA A 5 -60.63 26.97 -30.82
CA ALA A 5 -59.49 27.84 -30.47
C ALA A 5 -58.84 27.31 -29.14
N GLN A 6 -57.52 27.15 -29.00
CA GLN A 6 -56.48 28.14 -28.65
C GLN A 6 -56.60 28.74 -27.23
N SER A 7 -55.69 28.36 -26.32
CA SER A 7 -55.18 29.28 -25.29
C SER A 7 -53.78 28.85 -24.84
N GLN A 8 -52.85 29.80 -24.92
CA GLN A 8 -51.43 29.70 -24.59
C GLN A 8 -51.23 30.09 -23.12
N SER A 9 -50.26 29.47 -22.43
CA SER A 9 -49.42 30.17 -21.43
C SER A 9 -48.20 29.31 -21.06
N HIS A 10 -47.07 29.62 -21.69
CA HIS A 10 -45.76 29.42 -21.05
C HIS A 10 -45.55 30.55 -20.03
N PRO A 11 -44.94 30.24 -18.88
CA PRO A 11 -43.64 30.82 -18.61
C PRO A 11 -42.57 29.76 -18.31
N ARG A 12 -41.33 30.20 -18.45
CA ARG A 12 -40.08 29.44 -18.60
C ARG A 12 -39.36 29.32 -17.22
N PRO A 13 -38.11 28.83 -17.15
CA PRO A 13 -37.67 27.63 -16.46
C PRO A 13 -36.91 27.89 -15.15
N LEU A 14 -36.57 26.83 -14.41
CA LEU A 14 -35.42 26.79 -13.51
C LEU A 14 -34.78 25.40 -13.53
N HIS A 15 -33.86 25.18 -14.47
CA HIS A 15 -32.70 24.32 -14.20
C HIS A 15 -31.64 25.21 -13.54
N PRO A 16 -30.95 24.71 -12.51
CA PRO A 16 -29.52 24.45 -12.72
C PRO A 16 -29.17 23.00 -12.35
N ARG A 17 -28.58 22.22 -13.27
CA ARG A 17 -27.14 22.22 -13.62
C ARG A 17 -26.31 21.65 -12.47
N ILE A 18 -25.60 20.53 -12.61
CA ILE A 18 -24.29 20.36 -13.29
C ILE A 18 -23.56 19.34 -12.37
N ASN A 19 -22.72 18.39 -12.77
CA ASN A 19 -22.23 17.89 -14.04
C ASN A 19 -21.52 16.57 -13.71
N ALA A 20 -21.75 15.55 -14.53
CA ALA A 20 -20.70 14.57 -14.79
C ALA A 20 -19.66 15.24 -15.71
N PRO A 21 -18.35 15.20 -15.41
CA PRO A 21 -17.34 15.64 -16.36
C PRO A 21 -17.21 14.62 -17.49
N ALA A 22 -17.80 15.00 -18.62
CA ALA A 22 -17.65 14.40 -19.93
C ALA A 22 -16.38 14.91 -20.60
N TRP A 23 -15.19 14.47 -20.17
CA TRP A 23 -13.93 14.69 -20.90
C TRP A 23 -13.24 13.32 -20.89
N LEU A 24 -13.01 12.58 -21.98
CA LEU A 24 -12.64 12.95 -23.33
C LEU A 24 -13.11 11.87 -24.32
N ARG A 25 -13.84 12.28 -25.35
CA ARG A 25 -13.87 11.60 -26.65
C ARG A 25 -13.36 12.61 -27.67
N CYS A 26 -12.24 12.33 -28.33
CA CYS A 26 -11.91 12.66 -29.72
C CYS A 26 -10.39 12.55 -29.93
N CYS A 27 -9.97 11.47 -30.59
CA CYS A 27 -8.91 11.47 -31.61
C CYS A 27 -8.77 10.04 -32.14
N SER A 28 -9.45 9.75 -33.25
CA SER A 28 -9.20 8.60 -34.09
C SER A 28 -8.17 8.99 -35.16
N LEU A 29 -6.98 8.38 -35.14
CA LEU A 29 -6.10 8.24 -36.31
C LEU A 29 -5.31 6.91 -36.23
N PRO A 30 -4.97 6.29 -37.38
CA PRO A 30 -4.71 4.86 -37.51
C PRO A 30 -3.23 4.44 -37.45
N ALA A 31 -3.02 3.16 -37.09
CA ALA A 31 -1.89 2.28 -37.38
C ALA A 31 -0.45 2.84 -37.40
N ALA A 32 0.25 2.70 -36.26
CA ALA A 32 1.68 2.41 -36.22
C ALA A 32 1.94 1.42 -35.08
N ALA A 33 2.26 0.18 -35.43
CA ALA A 33 2.72 -0.83 -34.50
C ALA A 33 4.16 -0.50 -34.07
N LEU A 34 4.43 -0.41 -32.76
CA LEU A 34 5.76 -0.68 -32.22
C LEU A 34 5.63 -1.21 -30.77
N LEU A 35 6.15 -2.43 -30.59
CA LEU A 35 6.22 -3.19 -29.35
C LEU A 35 7.09 -2.47 -28.32
N VAL A 36 6.54 -2.17 -27.14
CA VAL A 36 7.27 -2.21 -25.86
C VAL A 36 6.34 -2.77 -24.79
N ALA A 37 6.21 -4.10 -24.77
CA ALA A 37 5.88 -4.83 -23.56
C ALA A 37 7.21 -5.04 -22.80
N LEU A 38 7.57 -4.09 -21.96
CA LEU A 38 8.70 -4.23 -21.02
C LEU A 38 8.21 -3.92 -19.60
N GLY A 39 8.02 -4.98 -18.82
CA GLY A 39 7.98 -4.94 -17.36
C GLY A 39 6.60 -4.79 -16.72
N GLY A 40 6.27 -5.68 -15.77
CA GLY A 40 5.22 -5.42 -14.78
C GLY A 40 5.52 -4.14 -13.97
N CYS A 41 4.67 -3.66 -13.08
CA CYS A 41 4.06 -4.40 -12.00
C CYS A 41 2.88 -3.60 -11.43
N ALA A 42 1.89 -4.29 -10.90
CA ALA A 42 0.69 -3.73 -10.29
C ALA A 42 0.98 -2.49 -9.42
N SER A 43 0.40 -1.33 -9.77
CA SER A 43 0.33 -0.16 -8.88
C SER A 43 -0.43 -0.45 -7.57
N ASP A 44 -1.08 -1.62 -7.47
CA ASP A 44 -1.76 -2.11 -6.27
C ASP A 44 -0.85 -2.90 -5.29
N ALA A 45 0.43 -3.10 -5.61
CA ALA A 45 1.37 -3.73 -4.66
C ALA A 45 1.73 -2.82 -3.47
N TRP A 46 1.55 -1.51 -3.60
CA TRP A 46 1.42 -0.59 -2.46
C TRP A 46 -0.08 -0.43 -2.20
N LYS A 47 -0.66 -1.33 -1.43
CA LYS A 47 -1.81 -0.96 -0.62
C LYS A 47 -1.45 -1.35 0.80
N PRO A 48 -1.29 -0.39 1.71
CA PRO A 48 -1.01 -0.71 3.11
C PRO A 48 -2.12 -1.65 3.57
N ASN A 49 -1.76 -2.90 3.87
CA ASN A 49 -2.70 -3.76 4.54
C ASN A 49 -2.75 -3.22 5.97
N PRO A 50 -3.93 -2.76 6.45
CA PRO A 50 -4.04 -2.16 7.78
C PRO A 50 -3.55 -3.10 8.88
N THR A 51 -3.56 -4.41 8.63
CA THR A 51 -3.02 -5.43 9.53
C THR A 51 -1.50 -5.30 9.68
N TYR A 52 -0.75 -5.12 8.57
CA TYR A 52 0.71 -4.94 8.62
C TYR A 52 1.06 -3.65 9.30
N ASP A 53 0.35 -2.56 8.98
CA ASP A 53 0.59 -1.28 9.63
C ASP A 53 0.38 -1.39 11.14
N THR A 54 -0.60 -2.18 11.60
CA THR A 54 -0.87 -2.36 13.02
C THR A 54 0.23 -3.16 13.72
N PHE A 55 0.66 -4.30 13.15
CA PHE A 55 1.73 -5.11 13.74
C PHE A 55 3.09 -4.41 13.66
N LEU A 56 3.44 -3.84 12.52
CA LEU A 56 4.68 -3.09 12.33
C LEU A 56 4.73 -1.87 13.26
N ASN A 57 3.63 -1.13 13.42
CA ASN A 57 3.58 -0.04 14.38
C ASN A 57 3.74 -0.53 15.82
N LYS A 58 3.19 -1.70 16.17
CA LYS A 58 3.40 -2.32 17.50
C LYS A 58 4.87 -2.70 17.70
N VAL A 59 5.51 -3.28 16.69
CA VAL A 59 6.94 -3.63 16.70
C VAL A 59 7.81 -2.39 16.84
N ASP A 60 7.58 -1.35 16.05
CA ASP A 60 8.34 -0.11 16.12
C ASP A 60 8.18 0.56 17.51
N LYS A 61 6.95 0.64 18.01
CA LYS A 61 6.66 1.24 19.31
C LYS A 61 7.31 0.49 20.48
N ASN A 62 7.27 -0.84 20.47
CA ASN A 62 7.69 -1.65 21.63
C ASN A 62 9.15 -2.13 21.54
N CYS A 63 9.65 -2.33 20.32
CA CYS A 63 10.96 -2.90 20.06
C CYS A 63 11.90 -1.94 19.33
N GLY A 64 11.43 -0.77 18.87
CA GLY A 64 12.15 0.13 17.97
C GLY A 64 13.56 0.55 18.39
N THR A 65 13.80 0.68 19.70
CA THR A 65 15.11 1.03 20.27
C THR A 65 16.08 -0.15 20.35
N MET A 66 15.58 -1.38 20.21
CA MET A 66 16.40 -2.58 20.25
C MET A 66 17.13 -2.78 18.92
N ARG A 67 18.29 -3.45 19.01
CA ARG A 67 19.19 -3.65 17.88
C ARG A 67 19.03 -5.04 17.27
N ILE A 68 19.21 -5.08 15.95
CA ILE A 68 19.43 -6.27 15.14
C ILE A 68 20.75 -6.03 14.41
N GLY A 69 21.81 -6.71 14.85
CA GLY A 69 23.17 -6.37 14.44
C GLY A 69 23.53 -4.94 14.82
N GLU A 70 23.97 -4.15 13.84
CA GLU A 70 24.46 -2.78 14.03
C GLU A 70 23.39 -1.68 13.90
N VAL A 71 22.12 -2.05 13.70
CA VAL A 71 21.05 -1.10 13.43
C VAL A 71 19.88 -1.29 14.38
N THR A 72 19.15 -0.22 14.67
CA THR A 72 17.92 -0.32 15.48
C THR A 72 16.73 -0.71 14.62
N ILE A 73 15.71 -1.32 15.24
CA ILE A 73 14.48 -1.71 14.54
C ILE A 73 13.78 -0.49 13.94
N SER A 74 13.70 0.64 14.65
CA SER A 74 13.10 1.86 14.08
C SER A 74 13.84 2.39 12.85
N GLN A 75 15.18 2.25 12.81
CA GLN A 75 15.97 2.64 11.65
C GLN A 75 15.69 1.74 10.43
N LEU A 76 15.44 0.45 10.66
CA LEU A 76 15.08 -0.51 9.63
C LEU A 76 13.66 -0.28 9.08
N MET A 77 12.75 0.24 9.90
CA MET A 77 11.33 0.41 9.56
C MET A 77 10.99 1.79 8.99
N ASN A 78 11.80 2.81 9.29
CA ASN A 78 11.52 4.18 8.87
C ASN A 78 11.96 4.43 7.40
N PRO A 79 11.04 4.67 6.45
CA PRO A 79 11.39 4.92 5.05
C PRO A 79 12.21 6.21 4.81
N GLY A 80 12.27 7.12 5.79
CA GLY A 80 13.14 8.30 5.76
C GLY A 80 14.56 8.05 6.29
N SER A 81 14.87 6.84 6.77
CA SER A 81 16.19 6.43 7.25
C SER A 81 17.05 5.90 6.11
N ASN A 82 18.34 6.26 6.08
CA ASN A 82 19.30 5.64 5.16
C ASN A 82 19.53 4.14 5.44
N LEU A 83 19.06 3.66 6.58
CA LEU A 83 19.15 2.26 7.01
C LEU A 83 17.82 1.53 6.82
N TYR A 84 16.84 2.16 6.17
CA TYR A 84 15.56 1.53 5.86
C TYR A 84 15.77 0.21 5.12
N SER A 85 15.05 -0.83 5.54
CA SER A 85 15.09 -2.13 4.90
C SER A 85 13.69 -2.59 4.52
N ALA A 86 13.37 -2.49 3.23
CA ALA A 86 12.15 -3.08 2.68
C ALA A 86 12.08 -4.60 2.96
N TYR A 87 13.23 -5.27 2.98
CA TYR A 87 13.32 -6.69 3.35
C TYR A 87 12.89 -6.94 4.80
N PHE A 88 13.34 -6.10 5.74
CA PHE A 88 12.95 -6.22 7.15
C PHE A 88 11.43 -6.06 7.31
N VAL A 89 10.85 -5.05 6.64
CA VAL A 89 9.41 -4.80 6.67
C VAL A 89 8.63 -5.95 6.04
N ASP A 90 9.06 -6.46 4.88
CA ASP A 90 8.43 -7.61 4.22
C ASP A 90 8.48 -8.87 5.09
N MET A 91 9.65 -9.25 5.58
CA MET A 91 9.83 -10.45 6.42
C MET A 91 8.99 -10.36 7.70
N THR A 92 8.95 -9.19 8.34
CA THR A 92 8.19 -8.97 9.56
C THR A 92 6.68 -9.03 9.29
N SER A 93 6.22 -8.53 8.14
CA SER A 93 4.83 -8.64 7.71
C SER A 93 4.44 -10.09 7.38
N ARG A 94 5.31 -10.83 6.71
CA ARG A 94 5.11 -12.25 6.42
C ARG A 94 5.08 -13.09 7.69
N PHE A 95 5.91 -12.74 8.67
CA PHE A 95 5.91 -13.37 9.98
C PHE A 95 4.60 -13.14 10.72
N ASP A 96 4.10 -11.90 10.78
CA ASP A 96 2.81 -11.57 11.40
C ASP A 96 1.66 -12.42 10.82
N LEU A 97 1.57 -12.48 9.50
CA LEU A 97 0.58 -13.27 8.78
C LEU A 97 0.72 -14.79 8.91
N GLY A 98 1.79 -15.28 9.53
CA GLY A 98 2.11 -16.71 9.56
C GLY A 98 2.39 -17.29 8.17
N ARG A 99 2.85 -16.46 7.22
CA ARG A 99 3.33 -16.93 5.91
C ARG A 99 4.71 -17.58 5.99
N ILE A 100 5.45 -17.29 7.04
CA ILE A 100 6.72 -17.91 7.39
C ILE A 100 6.70 -18.32 8.86
N SER A 101 7.45 -19.35 9.21
CA SER A 101 7.57 -19.79 10.61
C SER A 101 8.42 -18.80 11.43
N THR A 102 8.36 -18.91 12.75
CA THR A 102 9.27 -18.15 13.63
C THR A 102 10.73 -18.47 13.31
N GLU A 103 11.06 -19.74 13.06
CA GLU A 103 12.43 -20.16 12.75
C GLU A 103 12.90 -19.54 11.43
N ASP A 104 12.08 -19.58 10.37
CA ASP A 104 12.40 -18.96 9.07
C ASP A 104 12.58 -17.44 9.19
N TYR A 105 11.78 -16.79 10.03
CA TYR A 105 11.90 -15.37 10.30
C TYR A 105 13.24 -15.06 11.00
N VAL A 106 13.52 -15.77 12.10
CA VAL A 106 14.76 -15.58 12.88
C VAL A 106 15.99 -15.88 12.03
N GLU A 107 15.96 -16.94 11.23
CA GLU A 107 17.03 -17.31 10.30
C GLU A 107 17.24 -16.25 9.21
N GLY A 108 16.17 -15.80 8.56
CA GLY A 108 16.27 -14.79 7.50
C GLY A 108 16.81 -13.45 8.01
N ILE A 109 16.34 -13.00 9.17
CA ILE A 109 16.82 -11.78 9.82
C ILE A 109 18.27 -11.93 10.28
N SER A 110 18.59 -13.01 11.00
CA SER A 110 19.95 -13.24 11.52
C SER A 110 21.00 -13.33 10.41
N THR A 111 20.67 -14.00 9.31
CA THR A 111 21.56 -14.12 8.14
C THR A 111 21.72 -12.79 7.42
N THR A 112 20.63 -12.08 7.13
CA THR A 112 20.67 -10.83 6.36
C THR A 112 21.40 -9.72 7.10
N PHE A 113 21.17 -9.59 8.40
CA PHE A 113 21.78 -8.55 9.22
C PHE A 113 23.03 -9.00 9.96
N THR A 114 23.56 -10.20 9.62
CA THR A 114 24.76 -10.80 10.22
C THR A 114 24.74 -10.69 11.75
N THR A 115 23.65 -11.13 12.37
CA THR A 115 23.44 -11.04 13.81
C THR A 115 23.17 -12.41 14.42
N ILE A 116 23.23 -12.51 15.75
CA ILE A 116 22.87 -13.75 16.44
C ILE A 116 21.34 -13.92 16.45
N ARG A 117 20.88 -15.18 16.36
CA ARG A 117 19.45 -15.50 16.34
C ARG A 117 18.70 -15.02 17.59
N ASP A 118 19.38 -14.99 18.73
CA ASP A 118 18.78 -14.66 20.04
C ASP A 118 19.11 -13.23 20.51
N THR A 119 19.09 -12.25 19.61
CA THR A 119 19.20 -10.84 20.02
C THR A 119 17.95 -10.38 20.77
N ALA A 120 18.11 -9.39 21.66
CA ALA A 120 16.99 -8.75 22.33
C ALA A 120 15.94 -8.21 21.35
N GLY A 121 16.39 -7.65 20.21
CA GLY A 121 15.50 -7.17 19.16
C GLY A 121 14.64 -8.28 18.55
N ILE A 122 15.26 -9.39 18.13
CA ILE A 122 14.52 -10.54 17.56
C ILE A 122 13.52 -11.12 18.57
N ARG A 123 13.95 -11.33 19.83
CA ARG A 123 13.05 -11.81 20.90
C ARG A 123 11.84 -10.89 21.09
N CYS A 124 12.06 -9.58 21.10
CA CYS A 124 10.99 -8.61 21.28
C CYS A 124 9.95 -8.70 20.15
N ILE A 125 10.39 -8.82 18.89
CA ILE A 125 9.50 -8.94 17.73
C ILE A 125 8.67 -10.22 17.81
N VAL A 126 9.32 -11.35 18.11
CA VAL A 126 8.63 -12.64 18.22
C VAL A 126 7.56 -12.60 19.32
N ALA A 127 7.85 -11.95 20.45
CA ALA A 127 6.89 -11.75 21.54
C ALA A 127 5.70 -10.85 21.15
N GLN A 128 5.82 -9.98 20.13
CA GLN A 128 4.69 -9.14 19.72
C GLN A 128 3.57 -9.91 19.03
N LYS A 129 3.87 -11.08 18.41
CA LYS A 129 2.90 -11.85 17.62
C LYS A 129 1.84 -12.53 18.48
N ASN A 130 2.23 -13.04 19.64
CA ASN A 130 1.34 -13.62 20.65
C ASN A 130 1.77 -13.08 22.03
N PRO A 131 1.34 -11.85 22.38
CA PRO A 131 1.77 -11.16 23.59
C PRO A 131 1.25 -11.81 24.88
#